data_AF-F4P0I1-F1
#
_entry.id   AF-F4P0I1-F1
#
_cell.length_a   1.000
_cell.length_b   1.000
_cell.length_c   1.000
_cell.angle_alpha   90.00
_cell.angle_beta   90.00
_cell.angle_gamma   90.00
#
_symmetry.space_group_name_H-M   'P 1'
#
loop_
_entity.id
_entity.type
_entity.pdbx_description
1 polymer ?
#
loop_
_entity_poly.entity_id
_entity_poly.type
_entity_poly.pdbx_seq_one_letter_code
_entity_poly.pdbx_strand_id
1 'polypeptide(L)'
;MAIDYASTKRALNLSVLRRHDPLIESISETSSHVTVYSFESRSQTWTKRGIEGTIFVYQRSIEPRNAFVIMNRLSTENLVVPLTNDLQFEMLGDYLIYRLPNDSIVGLWIFEPSDRQRLAVYLSE
;
A
#
# COMPACT_ATOMS: atom_id res chain seq x y z
N MET A 1 31.96 -12.95 -1.82
CA MET A 1 30.54 -13.37 -1.87
C MET A 1 29.72 -12.29 -1.18
N ALA A 2 29.06 -11.41 -1.93
CA ALA A 2 28.05 -10.55 -1.35
C ALA A 2 26.87 -11.46 -1.01
N ILE A 3 26.59 -11.64 0.28
CA ILE A 3 25.32 -12.23 0.72
C ILE A 3 24.23 -11.42 0.02
N ASP A 4 23.35 -12.07 -0.71
CA ASP A 4 22.26 -11.40 -1.40
C ASP A 4 21.29 -10.80 -0.37
N TYR A 5 21.61 -9.57 0.02
CA TYR A 5 20.92 -8.82 1.05
C TYR A 5 19.49 -8.48 0.62
N ALA A 6 19.25 -8.34 -0.69
CA ALA A 6 17.94 -8.04 -1.23
C ALA A 6 16.98 -9.23 -1.08
N SER A 7 17.41 -10.45 -1.42
CA SER A 7 16.58 -11.64 -1.19
C SER A 7 16.37 -11.93 0.29
N THR A 8 17.41 -11.75 1.12
CA THR A 8 17.30 -11.91 2.57
C THR A 8 16.28 -10.94 3.17
N LYS A 9 16.33 -9.65 2.79
CA LYS A 9 15.37 -8.63 3.24
C LYS A 9 13.95 -8.97 2.79
N ARG A 10 13.76 -9.43 1.54
CA ARG A 10 12.45 -9.82 1.02
C ARG A 10 11.86 -11.00 1.80
N ALA A 11 12.67 -12.01 2.10
CA ALA A 11 12.26 -13.17 2.90
C ALA A 11 11.85 -12.79 4.33
N LEU A 12 12.62 -11.89 4.98
CA LEU A 12 12.27 -11.37 6.30
C LEU A 12 10.96 -10.59 6.29
N ASN A 13 10.78 -9.68 5.32
CA ASN A 13 9.53 -8.93 5.16
C ASN A 13 8.34 -9.87 4.97
N LEU A 14 8.45 -10.88 4.09
CA LEU A 14 7.39 -11.86 3.86
C LEU A 14 7.08 -12.65 5.14
N SER A 15 8.09 -13.05 5.90
CA SER A 15 7.92 -13.72 7.19
C SER A 15 7.15 -12.86 8.20
N VAL A 16 7.44 -11.56 8.26
CA VAL A 16 6.70 -10.62 9.11
C VAL A 16 5.25 -10.50 8.66
N LEU A 17 5.00 -10.28 7.37
CA LEU A 17 3.65 -10.17 6.82
C LEU A 17 2.82 -11.44 7.08
N ARG A 18 3.43 -12.62 6.96
CA ARG A 18 2.77 -13.91 7.23
C ARG A 18 2.36 -14.13 8.69
N ARG A 19 2.94 -13.39 9.64
CA ARG A 19 2.46 -13.40 11.03
C ARG A 19 1.10 -12.71 11.19
N HIS A 20 0.79 -11.76 10.30
CA HIS A 20 -0.48 -11.06 10.28
C HIS A 20 -1.51 -11.74 9.37
N ASP A 21 -1.06 -12.26 8.23
CA ASP A 21 -1.89 -13.02 7.29
C ASP A 21 -1.11 -14.20 6.70
N PRO A 22 -1.36 -15.44 7.17
CA PRO A 22 -0.63 -16.62 6.73
C PRO A 22 -0.90 -16.99 5.26
N LEU A 23 -1.92 -16.41 4.64
CA LEU A 23 -2.32 -16.69 3.25
C LEU A 23 -1.49 -15.90 2.23
N ILE A 24 -0.62 -14.98 2.67
CA ILE A 24 0.27 -14.22 1.79
C ILE A 24 1.30 -15.15 1.15
N GLU A 25 1.31 -15.21 -0.17
CA GLU A 25 2.21 -16.06 -0.95
C GLU A 25 3.50 -15.34 -1.33
N SER A 26 3.38 -14.09 -1.79
CA SER A 26 4.48 -13.29 -2.29
C SER A 26 4.24 -11.81 -2.03
N ILE A 27 5.32 -11.04 -1.91
CA ILE A 27 5.27 -9.57 -2.06
C ILE A 27 5.43 -9.30 -3.55
N SER A 28 4.68 -8.35 -4.11
CA SER A 28 4.83 -7.87 -5.48
C SER A 28 5.67 -6.60 -5.48
N GLU A 29 5.14 -5.53 -4.88
CA GLU A 29 5.75 -4.20 -4.80
C GLU A 29 5.90 -3.71 -3.35
N THR A 30 6.81 -2.77 -3.13
CA THR A 30 6.97 -2.13 -1.81
C THR A 30 7.52 -0.72 -1.96
N SER A 31 7.16 0.16 -1.03
CA SER A 31 7.85 1.44 -0.81
C SER A 31 8.11 1.66 0.67
N SER A 32 9.27 2.24 0.96
CA SER A 32 9.74 2.47 2.33
C SER A 32 8.94 3.52 3.09
N HIS A 33 8.24 4.43 2.40
CA HIS A 33 7.50 5.50 3.05
C HIS A 33 6.29 5.95 2.21
N VAL A 34 5.11 5.73 2.79
CA VAL A 34 3.83 6.30 2.33
C VAL A 34 3.13 7.02 3.49
N THR A 35 2.45 8.12 3.19
CA THR A 35 1.52 8.82 4.10
C THR A 35 0.12 8.78 3.52
N VAL A 36 -0.87 8.45 4.35
CA VAL A 36 -2.29 8.34 3.92
C VAL A 36 -3.06 9.61 4.25
N TYR A 37 -3.84 10.07 3.28
CA TYR A 37 -4.72 11.23 3.38
C TYR A 37 -6.17 10.86 3.05
N SER A 38 -7.13 11.58 3.63
CA SER A 38 -8.53 11.61 3.21
C SER A 38 -8.86 12.94 2.57
N PHE A 39 -9.66 12.89 1.53
CA PHE A 39 -10.36 14.07 1.07
C PHE A 39 -11.68 14.22 1.83
N GLU A 40 -11.88 15.39 2.45
CA GLU A 40 -13.15 15.77 3.06
C GLU A 40 -13.97 16.57 2.04
N SER A 41 -15.04 15.97 1.52
CA SER A 41 -15.86 16.55 0.47
C SER A 41 -16.54 17.85 0.90
N ARG A 42 -16.87 18.03 2.19
CA ARG A 42 -17.57 19.24 2.66
C ARG A 42 -16.67 20.47 2.65
N SER A 43 -15.44 20.33 3.13
CA SER A 43 -14.46 21.42 3.19
C SER A 43 -13.58 21.50 1.94
N GLN A 44 -13.64 20.51 1.05
CA GLN A 44 -12.75 20.39 -0.12
C GLN A 44 -11.27 20.39 0.28
N THR A 45 -10.95 19.73 1.41
CA THR A 45 -9.59 19.71 1.96
C THR A 45 -9.07 18.29 2.14
N TRP A 46 -7.75 18.15 2.06
CA TRP A 46 -7.05 16.91 2.39
C TRP A 46 -6.62 16.92 3.86
N THR A 47 -6.86 15.82 4.55
CA THR A 47 -6.48 15.63 5.95
C THR A 47 -5.64 14.36 6.11
N LYS A 48 -4.56 14.43 6.90
CA LYS A 48 -3.74 13.24 7.21
C LYS A 48 -4.54 12.26 8.05
N ARG A 49 -4.51 10.96 7.71
CA ARG A 49 -5.21 9.90 8.45
C ARG A 49 -4.47 9.39 9.69
N GLY A 50 -3.27 9.89 9.99
CA GLY A 50 -2.43 9.31 11.06
C GLY A 50 -1.89 7.92 10.73
N ILE A 51 -1.79 7.59 9.43
CA ILE A 51 -1.21 6.34 8.93
C ILE A 51 -0.02 6.71 8.05
N GLU A 52 1.17 6.34 8.53
CA GLU A 52 2.44 6.60 7.86
C GLU A 52 3.40 5.44 8.07
N GLY A 53 3.99 4.91 7.00
CA GLY A 53 4.88 3.76 7.14
C GLY A 53 5.26 3.09 5.83
N THR A 54 5.50 1.78 5.90
CA THR A 54 5.93 0.98 4.74
C THR A 54 4.71 0.39 4.05
N ILE A 55 4.60 0.56 2.73
CA ILE A 55 3.59 -0.15 1.93
C ILE A 55 4.17 -1.45 1.35
N PHE A 56 3.36 -2.51 1.41
CA PHE A 56 3.61 -3.77 0.74
C PHE A 56 2.37 -4.12 -0.08
N VAL A 57 2.55 -4.31 -1.38
CA VAL A 57 1.56 -4.95 -2.25
C VAL A 57 1.91 -6.42 -2.32
N TYR A 58 0.93 -7.30 -2.19
CA TYR A 58 1.16 -8.73 -2.04
C TYR A 58 0.04 -9.57 -2.66
N GLN A 59 0.37 -10.83 -2.94
CA GLN A 59 -0.56 -11.85 -3.43
C GLN A 59 -0.91 -12.83 -2.31
N ARG A 60 -2.15 -13.31 -2.34
CA ARG A 60 -2.72 -14.27 -1.40
C ARG A 60 -3.17 -15.52 -2.13
N SER A 61 -3.21 -16.63 -1.40
CA SER A 61 -3.66 -17.93 -1.92
C SER A 61 -5.17 -17.99 -2.18
N ILE A 62 -5.95 -17.08 -1.59
CA ILE A 62 -7.42 -17.00 -1.70
C ILE A 62 -7.87 -15.60 -2.12
N GLU A 63 -9.12 -15.47 -2.57
CA GLU A 63 -9.72 -14.17 -2.84
C GLU A 63 -9.93 -13.33 -1.57
N PRO A 64 -9.81 -11.99 -1.65
CA PRO A 64 -9.24 -11.22 -2.76
C PRO A 64 -7.75 -11.52 -2.93
N ARG A 65 -7.33 -11.94 -4.14
CA ARG A 65 -5.98 -12.46 -4.39
C ARG A 65 -4.88 -11.42 -4.30
N ASN A 66 -5.19 -10.17 -4.63
CA ASN A 66 -4.25 -9.06 -4.53
C ASN A 66 -4.72 -8.11 -3.43
N ALA A 67 -3.78 -7.60 -2.64
CA ALA A 67 -4.05 -6.62 -1.61
C ALA A 67 -2.78 -5.80 -1.34
N PHE A 68 -2.93 -4.67 -0.66
CA PHE A 68 -1.81 -4.01 -0.03
C PHE A 68 -2.04 -3.80 1.46
N VAL A 69 -0.93 -3.67 2.19
CA VAL A 69 -0.91 -3.24 3.58
C VAL A 69 0.05 -2.08 3.74
N ILE A 70 -0.36 -1.08 4.52
CA ILE A 70 0.53 -0.06 5.04
C ILE A 70 0.78 -0.40 6.51
N MET A 71 2.00 -0.85 6.77
CA MET A 71 2.48 -1.14 8.12
C MET A 71 2.74 0.19 8.82
N ASN A 72 1.81 0.58 9.70
CA ASN A 72 1.82 1.89 10.33
C ASN A 72 2.94 2.00 11.36
N ARG A 73 3.65 3.13 11.35
CA ARG A 73 4.70 3.46 12.32
C ARG A 73 4.20 4.34 13.46
N LEU A 74 3.03 4.98 13.28
CA LEU A 74 2.46 5.91 14.25
C LEU A 74 1.58 5.20 15.29
N SER A 75 1.03 4.03 14.96
CA SER A 75 0.23 3.20 15.86
C SER A 75 0.33 1.72 15.46
N THR A 76 -0.33 0.84 16.22
CA THR A 76 -0.45 -0.58 15.88
C THR A 76 -1.53 -0.87 14.83
N GLU A 77 -2.25 0.15 14.36
CA GLU A 77 -3.33 0.01 13.39
C GLU A 77 -2.80 0.17 11.98
N ASN A 78 -2.70 -0.96 11.27
CA ASN A 78 -2.30 -1.00 9.86
C ASN A 78 -3.50 -0.75 8.95
N LEU A 79 -3.24 -0.15 7.78
CA LEU A 79 -4.25 -0.08 6.72
C LEU A 79 -4.11 -1.30 5.80
N VAL A 80 -5.14 -2.10 5.67
CA VAL A 80 -5.20 -3.22 4.70
C VAL A 80 -6.29 -2.91 3.68
N VAL A 81 -5.95 -2.98 2.39
CA VAL A 81 -6.88 -2.72 1.29
C VAL A 81 -6.82 -3.87 0.29
N PRO A 82 -7.90 -4.64 0.14
CA PRO A 82 -8.10 -5.54 -0.98
C PRO A 82 -8.06 -4.82 -2.32
N LEU A 83 -7.35 -5.39 -3.30
CA LEU A 83 -7.37 -4.91 -4.68
C LEU A 83 -8.43 -5.69 -5.46
N THR A 84 -9.66 -5.17 -5.41
CA THR A 84 -10.83 -5.70 -6.13
C THR A 84 -11.01 -4.97 -7.46
N ASN A 85 -11.74 -5.57 -8.41
CA ASN A 85 -11.91 -5.02 -9.76
C ASN A 85 -12.62 -3.65 -9.80
N ASP A 86 -13.36 -3.29 -8.75
CA ASP A 86 -14.04 -2.01 -8.59
C ASP A 86 -13.14 -0.93 -7.97
N LEU A 87 -11.96 -1.29 -7.45
CA LEU A 87 -11.01 -0.36 -6.89
C LEU A 87 -10.10 0.21 -7.97
N GLN A 88 -10.30 1.48 -8.30
CA GLN A 88 -9.53 2.18 -9.33
C GLN A 88 -8.55 3.16 -8.70
N PHE A 89 -7.34 3.20 -9.26
CA PHE A 89 -6.29 4.14 -8.87
C PHE A 89 -6.07 5.18 -9.97
N GLU A 90 -5.82 6.42 -9.54
CA GLU A 90 -5.45 7.52 -10.42
C GLU A 90 -4.24 8.27 -9.84
N MET A 91 -3.33 8.66 -10.71
CA MET A 91 -2.21 9.52 -10.34
C MET A 91 -2.62 11.00 -10.39
N LEU A 92 -2.51 11.71 -9.27
CA LEU A 92 -2.68 13.16 -9.22
C LEU A 92 -1.44 13.80 -8.58
N GLY A 93 -0.56 14.33 -9.43
CA GLY A 93 0.73 14.88 -8.99
C GLY A 93 1.58 13.81 -8.28
N ASP A 94 1.81 14.01 -6.99
CA ASP A 94 2.61 13.10 -6.16
C ASP A 94 1.79 12.04 -5.42
N TYR A 95 0.48 11.93 -5.71
CA TYR A 95 -0.45 11.09 -4.98
C TYR A 95 -1.04 10.00 -5.88
N LEU A 96 -1.15 8.79 -5.33
CA LEU A 96 -2.05 7.76 -5.83
C LEU A 96 -3.39 7.89 -5.13
N ILE A 97 -4.44 8.15 -5.89
CA ILE A 97 -5.79 8.38 -5.39
C ILE A 97 -6.65 7.19 -5.72
N TYR A 98 -7.46 6.74 -4.77
CA TYR A 98 -8.51 5.76 -5.00
C TYR A 98 -9.78 6.12 -4.21
N ARG A 99 -10.91 5.56 -4.64
CA ARG A 99 -12.20 5.74 -3.99
C ARG A 99 -12.65 4.45 -3.32
N LEU A 100 -13.11 4.57 -2.08
CA LEU A 100 -13.72 3.47 -1.33
C LEU A 100 -15.20 3.30 -1.70
N PRO A 101 -15.83 2.15 -1.42
CA PRO A 101 -17.25 1.91 -1.71
C PRO A 101 -18.22 2.89 -1.03
N ASN A 102 -17.78 3.59 0.02
CA ASN A 102 -18.55 4.63 0.71
C ASN A 102 -18.28 6.05 0.16
N ASP A 103 -17.80 6.16 -1.07
CA ASP A 103 -17.39 7.39 -1.75
C ASP A 103 -16.25 8.19 -1.09
N SER A 104 -15.64 7.66 -0.02
CA SER A 104 -14.46 8.30 0.58
C SER A 104 -13.27 8.23 -0.37
N ILE A 105 -12.69 9.39 -0.67
CA ILE A 105 -11.50 9.49 -1.51
C ILE A 105 -10.26 9.44 -0.61
N VAL A 106 -9.33 8.57 -0.96
CA VAL A 106 -8.08 8.35 -0.24
C VAL A 106 -6.90 8.68 -1.14
N GLY A 107 -5.92 9.38 -0.59
CA GLY A 107 -4.68 9.75 -1.28
C GLY A 107 -3.49 9.10 -0.58
N LEU A 108 -2.65 8.42 -1.35
CA LEU A 108 -1.38 7.86 -0.91
C LEU A 108 -0.26 8.73 -1.43
N TRP A 109 0.42 9.44 -0.53
CA TRP A 109 1.64 10.15 -0.89
C TRP A 109 2.83 9.21 -0.68
N ILE A 110 3.49 8.83 -1.77
CA ILE A 110 4.65 7.93 -1.73
C ILE A 110 5.91 8.79 -1.85
N PHE A 111 6.81 8.68 -0.87
CA PHE A 111 7.99 9.53 -0.75
C PHE A 111 8.95 9.37 -1.93
N GLU A 112 9.25 8.13 -2.29
CA GLU A 112 10.24 7.81 -3.33
C GLU A 112 9.58 7.86 -4.72
N PRO A 113 9.99 8.78 -5.62
CA PRO A 113 9.35 8.94 -6.92
C PRO A 113 9.41 7.68 -7.80
N SER A 114 10.51 6.93 -7.72
CA SER A 114 10.67 5.70 -8.49
C SER A 114 9.71 4.61 -8.01
N ASP A 115 9.50 4.48 -6.70
CA ASP A 115 8.53 3.56 -6.10
C ASP A 115 7.11 3.95 -6.47
N ARG A 116 6.81 5.26 -6.47
CA ARG A 116 5.50 5.80 -6.82
C ARG A 116 5.09 5.40 -8.24
N GLN A 117 5.99 5.51 -9.21
CA GLN A 117 5.72 5.11 -10.59
C GLN A 117 5.45 3.60 -10.71
N ARG A 118 6.27 2.76 -10.07
CA ARG A 118 6.06 1.30 -10.10
C ARG A 118 4.74 0.88 -9.45
N LEU A 119 4.42 1.46 -8.30
CA LEU A 119 3.15 1.23 -7.62
C LEU A 119 1.97 1.72 -8.46
N ALA A 120 2.09 2.88 -9.12
CA ALA A 120 1.04 3.40 -9.99
C ALA A 120 0.73 2.45 -11.15
N VAL A 121 1.77 1.95 -11.82
CA VAL A 121 1.62 0.98 -12.91
C VAL A 121 0.99 -0.30 -12.37
N TYR A 122 1.56 -0.90 -11.32
CA TYR A 122 1.07 -2.17 -10.77
C TYR A 122 -0.38 -2.11 -10.28
N LEU A 123 -0.79 -0.99 -9.68
CA LEU A 123 -2.15 -0.81 -9.13
C LEU A 123 -3.18 -0.40 -10.18
N SER A 124 -2.75 -0.02 -11.39
CA SER A 124 -3.64 0.34 -12.51
C SER A 124 -3.82 -0.80 -13.53
N GLU A 125 -3.10 -1.91 -13.35
CA GLU A 125 -3.23 -3.15 -14.14
C GLU A 125 -4.36 -4.06 -13.61
#